data_AF-A0A9X2YPE2-F1
#
_entry.id   AF-A0A9X2YPE2-F1
#
_cell.length_a   1.000
_cell.length_b   1.000
_cell.length_c   1.000
_cell.angle_alpha   90.00
_cell.angle_beta   90.00
_cell.angle_gamma   90.00
#
_symmetry.space_group_name_H-M   'P 1'
#
loop_
_entity.id
_entity.type
_entity.pdbx_description
1 polymer ?
#
loop_
_entity_poly.entity_id
_entity_poly.type
_entity_poly.pdbx_seq_one_letter_code
_entity_poly.pdbx_strand_id
1 'polypeptide(L)'
;RRLAREVHGRDLKLLFVAHRKEILTQARRMYQEVLTDPTFGELLVGGDQPTQWRHVFASIQSLTDGRLSTIEPDHFDVVVIDEFHHAEAPSYRRLLDHIAPMELLGLTATPERGDGSDVREFFGGRVAAELRLWDALEQNLLCPFHYFGVYDGTDLEKLQWRRGGYDL
;
A
#
# COMPACT_ATOMS: atom_id res chain seq x y z
N ARG A 1 -9.99 -18.69 4.35
CA ARG A 1 -11.10 -19.05 3.41
C ARG A 1 -12.44 -19.30 4.12
N ARG A 2 -12.51 -20.09 5.21
CA ARG A 2 -13.78 -20.35 5.92
C ARG A 2 -14.48 -19.08 6.41
N LEU A 3 -13.77 -18.22 7.14
CA LEU A 3 -14.38 -17.06 7.81
C LEU A 3 -15.05 -16.08 6.83
N ALA A 4 -14.36 -15.64 5.76
CA ALA A 4 -14.94 -14.68 4.82
C ALA A 4 -16.19 -15.22 4.11
N ARG A 5 -16.17 -16.50 3.71
CA ARG A 5 -17.32 -17.14 3.06
C ARG A 5 -18.47 -17.42 4.03
N GLU A 6 -18.15 -17.73 5.29
CA GLU A 6 -19.14 -17.89 6.36
C GLU A 6 -19.85 -16.56 6.68
N VAL A 7 -19.12 -15.45 6.70
CA VAL A 7 -19.67 -14.12 7.01
C VAL A 7 -20.43 -13.52 5.82
N HIS A 8 -19.91 -13.64 4.60
CA HIS A 8 -20.48 -12.95 3.43
C HIS A 8 -21.25 -13.87 2.47
N GLY A 9 -21.28 -15.18 2.70
CA GLY A 9 -21.99 -16.15 1.86
C GLY A 9 -21.39 -16.38 0.47
N ARG A 10 -20.28 -15.71 0.14
CA ARG A 10 -19.57 -15.82 -1.15
C ARG A 10 -18.07 -15.67 -0.99
N ASP A 11 -17.33 -16.04 -2.03
CA ASP A 11 -15.90 -15.71 -2.10
C ASP A 11 -15.72 -14.23 -2.40
N LEU A 12 -14.81 -13.59 -1.68
CA LEU A 12 -14.43 -12.20 -1.91
C LEU A 12 -13.41 -12.08 -3.04
N LYS A 13 -13.39 -10.94 -3.72
CA LYS A 13 -12.44 -10.55 -4.75
C LYS A 13 -11.43 -9.56 -4.17
N LEU A 14 -10.17 -9.69 -4.58
CA LEU A 14 -9.06 -8.90 -4.04
C LEU A 14 -8.38 -8.11 -5.16
N LEU A 15 -8.08 -6.84 -4.91
CA LEU A 15 -7.10 -6.08 -5.67
C LEU A 15 -5.94 -5.71 -4.75
N PHE A 16 -4.73 -6.12 -5.10
CA PHE A 16 -3.49 -5.69 -4.46
C PHE A 16 -2.73 -4.77 -5.42
N VAL A 17 -2.38 -3.56 -4.97
CA VAL A 17 -1.74 -2.54 -5.81
C VAL A 17 -0.37 -2.20 -5.24
N ALA A 18 0.64 -2.17 -6.11
CA ALA A 18 1.98 -1.69 -5.78
C ALA A 18 2.64 -1.03 -7.01
N HIS A 19 3.81 -0.43 -6.81
CA HIS A 19 4.52 0.30 -7.87
C HIS A 19 5.57 -0.55 -8.61
N ARG A 20 5.97 -1.72 -8.08
CA ARG A 20 7.00 -2.63 -8.64
C ARG A 20 6.50 -4.05 -8.86
N LYS A 21 6.92 -4.68 -9.97
CA LYS A 21 6.56 -6.07 -10.31
C LYS A 21 7.06 -7.08 -9.27
N GLU A 22 8.23 -6.82 -8.70
CA GLU A 22 8.87 -7.65 -7.68
C GLU A 22 8.00 -7.71 -6.43
N ILE A 23 7.50 -6.56 -5.96
CA ILE A 23 6.58 -6.48 -4.81
C ILE A 23 5.31 -7.26 -5.10
N LEU A 24 4.70 -7.08 -6.28
CA LEU A 24 3.49 -7.80 -6.66
C LEU A 24 3.69 -9.32 -6.69
N THR A 25 4.84 -9.76 -7.20
CA THR A 25 5.20 -11.19 -7.28
C THR A 25 5.41 -11.77 -5.89
N GLN A 26 6.11 -11.05 -5.01
CA GLN A 26 6.33 -11.44 -3.62
C GLN A 26 5.02 -11.47 -2.83
N ALA A 27 4.20 -10.42 -2.92
CA ALA A 27 2.90 -10.35 -2.27
C ALA A 27 2.01 -11.52 -2.72
N ARG A 28 1.88 -11.75 -4.03
CA ARG A 28 1.11 -12.89 -4.56
C ARG A 28 1.59 -14.22 -3.99
N ARG A 29 2.90 -14.47 -3.99
CA ARG A 29 3.48 -15.68 -3.40
C ARG A 29 3.13 -15.83 -1.92
N MET A 30 3.21 -14.75 -1.13
CA MET A 30 2.84 -14.80 0.29
C MET A 30 1.36 -15.14 0.48
N TYR A 31 0.46 -14.55 -0.32
CA TYR A 31 -0.96 -14.92 -0.29
C TYR A 31 -1.18 -16.40 -0.62
N GLN A 32 -0.47 -16.94 -1.62
CA GLN A 32 -0.55 -18.36 -2.00
C GLN A 32 -0.10 -19.28 -0.87
N GLU A 33 1.00 -18.93 -0.19
CA GLU A 33 1.54 -19.69 0.94
C GLU A 33 0.59 -19.65 2.15
N VAL A 34 0.18 -18.45 2.58
CA VAL A 34 -0.67 -18.23 3.76
C VAL A 34 -2.07 -18.80 3.57
N LEU A 35 -2.66 -18.66 2.38
CA LEU A 35 -3.99 -19.20 2.08
C LEU A 35 -3.95 -20.68 1.66
N THR A 36 -2.76 -21.25 1.52
CA THR A 36 -2.53 -22.62 1.03
C THR A 36 -3.25 -22.85 -0.31
N ASP A 37 -3.12 -21.89 -1.22
CA ASP A 37 -3.69 -21.94 -2.56
C ASP A 37 -2.67 -21.48 -3.61
N PRO A 38 -2.04 -22.40 -4.36
CA PRO A 38 -1.04 -22.06 -5.37
C PRO A 38 -1.63 -21.34 -6.59
N THR A 39 -2.96 -21.34 -6.76
CA THR A 39 -3.66 -20.67 -7.87
C THR A 39 -4.12 -19.26 -7.52
N PHE A 40 -3.88 -18.80 -6.30
CA PHE A 40 -4.36 -17.50 -5.84
C PHE A 40 -3.62 -16.36 -6.56
N GLY A 41 -4.39 -15.46 -7.17
CA GLY A 41 -3.88 -14.22 -7.75
C GLY A 41 -3.41 -14.33 -9.20
N GLU A 42 -3.80 -13.34 -9.99
CA GLU A 42 -3.30 -13.10 -11.34
C GLU A 42 -2.52 -11.77 -11.37
N LEU A 43 -1.46 -11.68 -12.16
CA LEU A 43 -0.67 -10.46 -12.30
C LEU A 43 -1.28 -9.54 -13.36
N LEU A 44 -1.23 -8.24 -13.09
CA LEU A 44 -1.51 -7.17 -14.03
C LEU A 44 -0.32 -6.19 -14.04
N VAL A 45 0.79 -6.61 -14.69
CA VAL A 45 2.03 -5.83 -14.76
C VAL A 45 2.97 -6.37 -15.83
N GLY A 46 3.64 -5.49 -16.57
CA GLY A 46 4.73 -5.88 -17.48
C GLY A 46 4.31 -6.90 -18.55
N GLY A 47 3.13 -6.73 -19.13
CA GLY A 47 2.57 -7.61 -20.16
C GLY A 47 1.61 -8.68 -19.64
N ASP A 48 1.68 -9.02 -18.35
CA ASP A 48 0.75 -9.98 -17.74
C ASP A 48 -0.68 -9.40 -17.70
N GLN A 49 -1.67 -10.25 -18.00
CA GLN A 49 -3.09 -9.88 -18.01
C GLN A 49 -3.92 -10.92 -17.25
N PRO A 50 -4.78 -10.50 -16.30
CA PRO A 50 -5.70 -11.39 -15.62
C PRO A 50 -6.83 -11.83 -16.57
N THR A 51 -7.23 -13.08 -16.45
CA THR A 51 -8.30 -13.72 -17.21
C THR A 51 -9.58 -13.81 -16.40
N GLN A 52 -9.49 -14.09 -15.10
CA GLN A 52 -10.66 -14.27 -14.22
C GLN A 52 -11.01 -13.01 -13.45
N TRP A 53 -10.04 -12.11 -13.24
CA TRP A 53 -10.24 -10.85 -12.52
C TRP A 53 -10.80 -11.02 -11.09
N ARG A 54 -10.54 -12.17 -10.44
CA ARG A 54 -11.01 -12.45 -9.07
C ARG A 54 -10.05 -11.95 -8.01
N HIS A 55 -8.77 -12.25 -8.16
CA HIS A 55 -7.70 -11.78 -7.28
C HIS A 55 -6.61 -11.21 -8.18
N VAL A 56 -6.41 -9.90 -8.16
CA VAL A 56 -5.52 -9.23 -9.09
C VAL A 56 -4.43 -8.50 -8.33
N PHE A 57 -3.18 -8.74 -8.73
CA PHE A 57 -1.99 -8.07 -8.24
C PHE A 57 -1.51 -7.13 -9.35
N ALA A 58 -1.88 -5.86 -9.25
CA ALA A 58 -1.74 -4.88 -10.32
C ALA A 58 -0.68 -3.83 -10.00
N SER A 59 0.08 -3.43 -11.01
CA SER A 59 0.87 -2.20 -10.87
C SER A 59 -0.04 -0.99 -11.01
N ILE A 60 0.22 0.08 -10.23
CA ILE A 60 -0.54 1.32 -10.35
C ILE A 60 -0.49 1.89 -11.78
N GLN A 61 0.61 1.70 -12.50
CA GLN A 61 0.77 2.14 -13.90
C GLN A 61 -0.09 1.32 -14.87
N SER A 62 -0.44 0.08 -14.52
CA SER A 62 -1.28 -0.77 -15.37
C SER A 62 -2.77 -0.45 -15.20
N LEU A 63 -3.15 0.22 -14.11
CA LEU A 63 -4.51 0.72 -13.83
C LEU A 63 -4.73 2.10 -14.47
N THR A 64 -4.68 2.14 -15.80
CA THR A 64 -4.92 3.37 -16.59
C THR A 64 -6.39 3.78 -16.55
N ASP A 65 -6.70 5.04 -16.88
CA ASP A 65 -8.09 5.54 -17.01
C ASP A 65 -8.97 4.61 -17.84
N GLY A 66 -8.51 4.26 -19.04
CA GLY A 66 -9.26 3.41 -19.97
C GLY A 66 -9.42 1.96 -19.50
N ARG A 67 -8.59 1.50 -18.55
CA ARG A 67 -8.78 0.18 -17.92
C ARG A 67 -9.74 0.27 -16.75
N LEU A 68 -9.56 1.26 -15.89
CA LEU A 68 -10.46 1.48 -14.75
C LEU A 68 -11.90 1.66 -15.20
N SER A 69 -12.14 2.37 -16.31
CA SER A 69 -13.49 2.52 -16.89
C SER A 69 -14.16 1.21 -17.33
N THR A 70 -13.41 0.10 -17.42
CA THR A 70 -13.96 -1.24 -17.74
C THR A 70 -14.19 -2.11 -16.51
N ILE A 71 -13.82 -1.62 -15.33
CA ILE A 71 -13.94 -2.31 -14.06
C ILE A 71 -15.03 -1.59 -13.26
N GLU A 72 -16.07 -2.30 -12.84
CA GLU A 72 -17.09 -1.70 -11.98
C GLU A 72 -16.45 -1.22 -10.65
N PRO A 73 -16.86 -0.05 -10.11
CA PRO A 73 -16.33 0.48 -8.85
C PRO A 73 -16.29 -0.53 -7.69
N ASP A 74 -17.33 -1.37 -7.59
CA ASP A 74 -17.52 -2.38 -6.53
C ASP A 74 -17.02 -3.78 -6.93
N HIS A 75 -16.31 -3.91 -8.06
CA HIS A 75 -15.86 -5.22 -8.55
C HIS A 75 -14.93 -5.92 -7.57
N PHE A 76 -14.10 -5.18 -6.82
CA PHE A 76 -13.21 -5.73 -5.80
C PHE A 76 -13.75 -5.46 -4.40
N ASP A 77 -13.92 -6.52 -3.62
CA ASP A 77 -14.45 -6.42 -2.25
C ASP A 77 -13.40 -5.88 -1.28
N VAL A 78 -12.14 -6.28 -1.49
CA VAL A 78 -11.00 -5.87 -0.67
C VAL A 78 -9.95 -5.27 -1.57
N VAL A 79 -9.50 -4.06 -1.25
CA VAL A 79 -8.42 -3.38 -1.95
C VAL A 79 -7.29 -3.13 -0.96
N VAL A 80 -6.09 -3.61 -1.30
CA VAL A 80 -4.85 -3.40 -0.56
C VAL A 80 -3.92 -2.57 -1.42
N ILE A 81 -3.41 -1.46 -0.89
CA ILE A 81 -2.51 -0.56 -1.61
C ILE A 81 -1.23 -0.42 -0.79
N ASP A 82 -0.13 -0.90 -1.37
CA ASP A 82 1.22 -0.76 -0.83
C ASP A 82 1.81 0.61 -1.17
N GLU A 83 2.73 1.10 -0.34
CA GLU A 83 3.28 2.46 -0.40
C GLU A 83 2.20 3.55 -0.47
N PHE A 84 1.20 3.43 0.40
CA PHE A 84 0.05 4.33 0.43
C PHE A 84 0.42 5.80 0.67
N HIS A 85 1.66 6.09 1.10
CA HIS A 85 2.19 7.46 1.13
C HIS A 85 2.18 8.17 -0.25
N HIS A 86 1.96 7.44 -1.35
CA HIS A 86 1.74 8.01 -2.69
C HIS A 86 0.27 8.32 -3.03
N ALA A 87 -0.67 8.23 -2.07
CA ALA A 87 -2.11 8.39 -2.32
C ALA A 87 -2.50 9.70 -3.04
N GLU A 88 -1.72 10.77 -2.86
CA GLU A 88 -1.95 12.07 -3.52
C GLU A 88 -1.48 12.13 -4.98
N ALA A 89 -0.67 11.17 -5.43
CA ALA A 89 -0.21 11.16 -6.81
C ALA A 89 -1.41 10.94 -7.76
N PRO A 90 -1.45 11.59 -8.95
CA PRO A 90 -2.60 11.54 -9.85
C PRO A 90 -3.06 10.12 -10.21
N SER A 91 -2.13 9.17 -10.33
CA SER A 91 -2.45 7.77 -10.62
C SER A 91 -3.15 7.07 -9.46
N TYR A 92 -2.77 7.37 -8.21
CA TYR A 92 -3.40 6.81 -7.03
C TYR A 92 -4.75 7.48 -6.77
N ARG A 93 -4.84 8.81 -6.89
CA ARG A 93 -6.12 9.53 -6.79
C ARG A 93 -7.17 8.98 -7.75
N ARG A 94 -6.82 8.82 -9.02
CA ARG A 94 -7.69 8.19 -10.03
C ARG A 94 -8.21 6.81 -9.59
N LEU A 95 -7.34 5.95 -9.07
CA LEU A 95 -7.75 4.65 -8.57
C LEU A 95 -8.73 4.80 -7.40
N LEU A 96 -8.36 5.60 -6.40
CA LEU A 96 -9.13 5.81 -5.17
C LEU A 96 -10.49 6.45 -5.42
N ASP A 97 -10.59 7.36 -6.38
CA ASP A 97 -11.82 8.04 -6.76
C ASP A 97 -12.77 7.11 -7.56
N HIS A 98 -12.23 6.05 -8.18
CA HIS A 98 -12.99 5.10 -8.99
C HIS A 98 -13.53 3.91 -8.20
N ILE A 99 -12.75 3.37 -7.27
CA ILE A 99 -13.10 2.13 -6.54
C ILE A 99 -14.01 2.39 -5.34
N ALA A 100 -14.88 1.43 -5.05
CA ALA A 100 -15.79 1.44 -3.91
C ALA A 100 -15.78 0.05 -3.20
N PRO A 101 -14.64 -0.38 -2.63
CA PRO A 101 -14.55 -1.68 -1.98
C PRO A 101 -15.29 -1.71 -0.63
N MET A 102 -15.58 -2.91 -0.15
CA MET A 102 -16.07 -3.11 1.23
C MET A 102 -14.98 -2.76 2.25
N GLU A 103 -13.72 -3.10 1.94
CA GLU A 103 -12.57 -2.83 2.78
C GLU A 103 -11.40 -2.27 1.96
N LEU A 104 -10.85 -1.14 2.42
CA LEU A 104 -9.65 -0.52 1.86
C LEU A 104 -8.53 -0.52 2.92
N LEU A 105 -7.39 -1.14 2.57
CA LEU A 105 -6.22 -1.21 3.43
C LEU A 105 -5.03 -0.51 2.75
N GLY A 106 -4.57 0.59 3.35
CA GLY A 106 -3.31 1.24 2.98
C GLY A 106 -2.15 0.72 3.81
N LEU A 107 -1.07 0.30 3.17
CA LEU A 107 0.18 -0.09 3.81
C LEU A 107 1.23 0.98 3.54
N THR A 108 1.88 1.50 4.58
CA THR A 108 2.94 2.50 4.44
C THR A 108 3.92 2.45 5.61
N ALA A 109 5.21 2.59 5.30
CA ALA A 109 6.25 2.79 6.31
C ALA A 109 6.38 4.27 6.72
N THR A 110 5.87 5.19 5.89
CA THR A 110 6.00 6.65 6.07
C THR A 110 4.62 7.31 5.95
N PRO A 111 3.76 7.21 6.99
CA PRO A 111 2.42 7.80 6.95
C PRO A 111 2.47 9.34 6.95
N GLU A 112 3.47 9.93 7.59
CA GLU A 112 3.70 11.38 7.65
C GLU A 112 4.63 11.79 6.49
N ARG A 113 4.24 12.78 5.68
CA ARG A 113 5.08 13.30 4.59
C ARG A 113 5.66 14.66 4.95
N GLY A 114 6.90 14.90 4.51
CA GLY A 114 7.61 16.18 4.75
C GLY A 114 6.99 17.40 4.06
N ASP A 115 6.03 17.20 3.15
CA ASP A 115 5.25 18.26 2.51
C ASP A 115 3.98 18.63 3.33
N GLY A 116 3.80 18.03 4.51
CA GLY A 116 2.68 18.30 5.42
C GLY A 116 1.38 17.58 5.05
N SER A 117 1.41 16.70 4.03
CA SER A 117 0.27 15.84 3.71
C SER A 117 0.26 14.57 4.56
N ASP A 118 -0.92 14.19 5.03
CA ASP A 118 -1.12 13.06 5.92
C ASP A 118 -2.10 12.06 5.30
N VAL A 119 -1.60 10.87 4.98
CA VAL A 119 -2.43 9.85 4.32
C VAL A 119 -3.47 9.24 5.26
N ARG A 120 -3.40 9.50 6.57
CA ARG A 120 -4.44 9.11 7.53
C ARG A 120 -5.77 9.81 7.24
N GLU A 121 -5.77 10.97 6.58
CA GLU A 121 -6.99 11.68 6.20
C GLU A 121 -7.90 10.82 5.30
N PHE A 122 -7.32 9.97 4.44
CA PHE A 122 -8.07 9.02 3.61
C PHE A 122 -8.83 7.96 4.42
N PHE A 123 -8.43 7.74 5.68
CA PHE A 123 -9.02 6.75 6.57
C PHE A 123 -9.78 7.36 7.74
N GLY A 124 -10.03 8.68 7.70
CA GLY A 124 -10.68 9.41 8.78
C GLY A 124 -9.82 9.49 10.05
N GLY A 125 -8.49 9.57 9.89
CA GLY A 125 -7.53 9.62 10.99
C GLY A 125 -7.26 8.27 11.66
N ARG A 126 -7.83 7.17 11.14
CA ARG A 126 -7.71 5.84 11.75
C ARG A 126 -6.43 5.13 11.29
N VAL A 127 -5.79 4.47 12.24
CA VAL A 127 -4.65 3.57 12.01
C VAL A 127 -5.00 2.21 12.60
N ALA A 128 -4.98 1.16 11.78
CA ALA A 128 -5.32 -0.19 12.23
C ALA A 128 -4.20 -0.80 13.08
N ALA A 129 -2.94 -0.57 12.69
CA ALA A 129 -1.75 -0.96 13.43
C ALA A 129 -0.59 -0.02 13.08
N GLU A 130 0.25 0.29 14.06
CA GLU A 130 1.49 1.03 13.88
C GLU A 130 2.60 0.29 14.63
N LEU A 131 3.75 0.15 13.99
CA LEU A 131 4.97 -0.39 14.60
C LEU A 131 6.11 0.59 14.34
N ARG A 132 6.63 1.23 15.38
CA ARG A 132 7.76 2.16 15.23
C ARG A 132 9.05 1.39 15.04
N LEU A 133 10.05 2.03 14.43
CA LEU A 133 11.37 1.43 14.18
C LEU A 133 12.03 0.93 15.47
N TRP A 134 11.96 1.72 16.54
CA TRP A 134 12.52 1.35 17.84
C TRP A 134 11.81 0.13 18.43
N ASP A 135 10.48 0.09 18.36
CA ASP A 135 9.70 -1.07 18.81
C ASP A 135 10.06 -2.34 18.00
N ALA A 136 10.24 -2.20 16.68
CA ALA A 136 10.61 -3.32 15.81
C ALA A 136 12.02 -3.86 16.10
N LEU A 137 12.96 -2.98 16.49
CA LEU A 137 14.30 -3.36 16.94
C LEU A 137 14.25 -4.08 18.29
N GLU A 138 13.52 -3.53 19.26
CA GLU A 138 13.35 -4.13 20.59
C GLU A 138 12.71 -5.52 20.53
N GLN A 139 11.76 -5.72 19.60
CA GLN A 139 11.10 -7.01 19.38
C GLN A 139 11.92 -8.00 18.54
N ASN A 140 13.16 -7.67 18.16
CA ASN A 140 14.01 -8.47 17.25
C ASN A 140 13.34 -8.79 15.91
N LEU A 141 12.42 -7.92 15.45
CA LEU A 141 11.79 -8.03 14.13
C LEU A 141 12.71 -7.46 13.03
N LEU A 142 13.64 -6.59 13.41
CA LEU A 142 14.64 -6.00 12.52
C LEU A 142 16.05 -6.26 13.04
N CYS A 143 17.01 -6.37 12.11
CA CYS A 143 18.42 -6.44 12.44
C CYS A 143 18.88 -5.13 13.10
N PRO A 144 19.63 -5.17 14.22
CA PRO A 144 20.19 -3.96 14.82
C PRO A 144 21.16 -3.27 13.84
N PHE A 145 21.11 -1.94 13.80
CA PHE A 145 21.99 -1.12 12.98
C PHE A 145 22.54 0.06 13.78
N HIS A 146 23.67 0.59 13.31
CA HIS A 146 24.30 1.76 13.90
C HIS A 146 24.19 2.93 12.91
N TYR A 147 23.65 4.05 13.34
CA TYR A 147 23.54 5.26 12.53
C TYR A 147 24.62 6.26 12.94
N PHE A 148 25.47 6.67 12.00
CA PHE A 148 26.52 7.65 12.22
C PHE A 148 26.20 8.93 11.45
N GLY A 149 25.87 10.00 12.17
CA GLY A 149 25.82 11.33 11.59
C GLY A 149 27.23 11.91 11.52
N VAL A 150 27.72 12.22 10.32
CA VAL A 150 29.03 12.87 10.14
C VAL A 150 28.82 14.38 10.17
N TYR A 151 29.45 15.06 11.13
CA TYR A 151 29.48 16.51 11.16
C TYR A 151 30.39 17.02 10.03
N ASP A 152 29.83 17.81 9.11
CA ASP A 152 30.53 18.35 7.95
C ASP A 152 30.81 19.86 8.05
N GLY A 153 30.48 20.49 9.19
CA GLY A 153 30.63 21.93 9.38
C GLY A 153 29.50 22.77 8.81
N THR A 154 28.41 22.17 8.32
CA THR A 154 27.22 22.92 7.90
C THR A 154 26.60 23.62 9.10
N ASP A 155 26.56 24.95 9.06
CA ASP A 155 25.88 25.79 10.06
C ASP A 155 24.37 25.74 9.86
N LEU A 156 23.68 25.05 10.77
CA LEU A 156 22.23 24.87 10.77
C LEU A 156 21.51 25.81 11.77
N GLU A 157 22.22 26.75 12.43
CA GLU A 157 21.60 27.59 13.48
C GLU A 157 20.45 28.47 12.97
N LYS A 158 20.43 28.75 11.66
CA LYS A 158 19.39 29.54 11.01
C LYS A 158 18.17 28.72 10.58
N LEU A 159 18.25 27.39 10.61
CA LEU A 159 17.13 26.52 10.25
C LEU A 159 16.09 26.53 11.36
N GLN A 160 14.90 27.03 11.03
CA GLN A 160 13.77 27.00 11.95
C GLN A 160 12.96 25.72 11.72
N TRP A 161 12.52 25.07 12.81
CA TRP A 161 11.58 23.97 12.71
C TRP A 161 10.16 24.50 12.55
N ARG A 162 9.51 24.23 11.42
CA ARG A 162 8.10 24.61 11.19
C ARG A 162 7.36 23.47 10.50
N ARG A 163 6.14 23.18 10.97
CA ARG A 163 5.21 22.19 10.37
C ARG A 163 5.84 20.81 10.07
N GLY A 164 6.64 20.29 11.01
CA GLY A 164 7.18 18.93 10.92
C GLY A 164 8.45 18.78 10.07
N GLY A 165 9.04 19.88 9.61
CA GLY A 165 10.32 19.87 8.91
C GLY A 165 11.16 21.11 9.21
N TYR A 166 12.38 21.11 8.65
CA TYR A 166 13.23 22.29 8.64
C TYR A 166 12.76 23.27 7.55
N ASP A 167 12.62 24.55 7.90
CA ASP A 167 12.30 25.67 7.02
C ASP A 167 13.54 25.99 6.17
N LEU A 168 13.65 25.33 5.01
CA LEU A 168 14.76 25.44 4.03
C LEU A 168 14.58 26.62 3.07
#